data_AF-A0A966QET1-F1
#
_entry.id   AF-A0A966QET1-F1
#
_cell.length_a   1.000
_cell.length_b   1.000
_cell.length_c   1.000
_cell.angle_alpha   90.00
_cell.angle_beta   90.00
_cell.angle_gamma   90.00
#
_symmetry.space_group_name_H-M   'P 1'
#
loop_
_entity.id
_entity.type
_entity.pdbx_description
1 polymer ?
#
loop_
_entity_poly.entity_id
_entity_poly.type
_entity_poly.pdbx_seq_one_letter_code
_entity_poly.pdbx_strand_id
1 'polypeptide(L)'
;ENPSARVLVCGHSTGGLVVALWLGGFQLMEGGQPLAFDRAGASAYLRERESGTYLQDDTVCIRLVVGDGPGHGRAWGCDLSDQYIRINADYTT
;
A
#
# COMPACT_ATOMS: atom_id res chain seq x y z
N GLU A 1 4.86 5.09 20.46
CA GLU A 1 4.68 3.97 19.52
C GLU A 1 3.72 4.45 18.45
N ASN A 2 4.11 4.36 17.18
CA ASN A 2 3.29 4.86 16.07
C ASN A 2 2.25 3.77 15.74
N PRO A 3 0.95 3.95 16.04
CA PRO A 3 -0.03 2.89 15.87
C PRO A 3 -0.40 2.82 14.39
N SER A 4 0.39 2.03 13.67
CA SER A 4 0.15 1.55 12.32
C SER A 4 0.29 2.58 11.18
N ALA A 5 1.23 2.31 10.28
CA ALA A 5 1.45 3.07 9.05
C ALA A 5 0.17 3.07 8.20
N ARG A 6 -0.27 4.25 7.75
CA ARG A 6 -1.53 4.40 7.02
C ARG A 6 -1.34 4.01 5.57
N VAL A 7 -2.22 3.18 5.01
CA VAL A 7 -2.14 2.76 3.61
C VAL A 7 -3.20 3.49 2.80
N LEU A 8 -2.78 4.23 1.77
CA LEU A 8 -3.67 4.86 0.80
C LEU A 8 -3.69 4.04 -0.49
N VAL A 9 -4.84 3.55 -0.95
CA VAL A 9 -4.99 2.87 -2.24
C VAL A 9 -5.79 3.74 -3.20
N CYS A 10 -5.22 4.08 -4.36
CA CYS A 10 -5.93 4.77 -5.46
C CYS A 10 -6.09 3.84 -6.66
N GLY A 11 -7.30 3.67 -7.20
CA GLY A 11 -7.65 2.76 -8.31
C GLY A 11 -8.20 3.47 -9.55
N HIS A 12 -8.03 2.92 -10.77
CA HIS A 12 -8.77 3.28 -12.00
C HIS A 12 -9.25 2.04 -12.78
N SER A 13 -10.42 2.04 -13.46
CA SER A 13 -11.13 0.82 -13.98
C SER A 13 -11.58 0.85 -15.44
N THR A 14 -11.39 -0.27 -16.20
CA THR A 14 -11.73 -0.37 -17.65
C THR A 14 -11.58 -1.75 -18.30
N GLY A 15 -12.20 -1.90 -19.49
CA GLY A 15 -12.20 -3.11 -20.30
C GLY A 15 -10.85 -3.43 -20.95
N GLY A 16 -10.24 -4.51 -20.46
CA GLY A 16 -8.92 -5.00 -20.86
C GLY A 16 -8.08 -5.19 -19.60
N LEU A 17 -7.55 -6.39 -19.36
CA LEU A 17 -6.93 -6.74 -18.09
C LEU A 17 -5.48 -6.19 -18.01
N VAL A 18 -5.35 -4.87 -17.89
CA VAL A 18 -4.08 -4.16 -17.66
C VAL A 18 -4.02 -3.78 -16.18
N VAL A 19 -3.23 -4.50 -15.40
CA VAL A 19 -2.98 -4.20 -13.99
C VAL A 19 -1.59 -3.57 -13.83
N ALA A 20 -1.50 -2.43 -13.16
CA ALA A 20 -0.23 -1.84 -12.78
C ALA A 20 -0.25 -1.40 -11.32
N LEU A 21 0.88 -1.59 -10.63
CA LEU A 21 1.00 -1.40 -9.18
C LEU A 21 2.25 -0.60 -8.85
N TRP A 22 2.10 0.40 -8.00
CA TRP A 22 3.21 1.14 -7.41
C TRP A 22 3.12 1.12 -5.89
N LEU A 23 4.29 1.04 -5.26
CA LEU A 23 4.50 1.29 -3.84
C LEU A 23 5.33 2.56 -3.69
N GLY A 24 4.74 3.65 -3.21
CA GLY A 24 5.35 4.96 -3.26
C GLY A 24 5.74 5.34 -4.69
N GLY A 25 7.02 5.56 -4.93
CA GLY A 25 7.57 5.81 -6.27
C GLY A 25 7.99 4.56 -7.05
N PHE A 26 7.93 3.36 -6.46
CA PHE A 26 8.44 2.12 -7.05
C PHE A 26 7.35 1.39 -7.83
N GLN A 27 7.50 1.24 -9.15
CA GLN A 27 6.60 0.41 -9.96
C GLN A 27 6.97 -1.07 -9.80
N LEU A 28 6.01 -1.85 -9.31
CA LEU A 28 6.20 -3.28 -9.03
C LEU A 28 5.62 -4.17 -10.12
N MET A 29 4.61 -3.69 -10.83
CA MET A 29 3.88 -4.43 -11.85
C MET A 29 3.44 -3.51 -12.99
N GLU A 30 3.45 -4.05 -14.21
CA GLU A 30 2.90 -3.43 -15.42
C GLU A 30 2.26 -4.49 -16.32
N GLY A 31 1.08 -4.19 -16.88
CA GLY A 31 0.37 -5.14 -17.74
C GLY A 31 0.05 -6.49 -17.08
N GLY A 32 -0.12 -6.50 -15.75
CA GLY A 32 -0.32 -7.72 -14.96
C GLY A 32 0.95 -8.55 -14.74
N GLN A 33 2.12 -8.07 -15.18
CA GLN A 33 3.41 -8.76 -15.04
C GLN A 33 4.31 -8.05 -14.04
N PRO A 34 5.03 -8.79 -13.17
CA PRO A 34 5.97 -8.21 -12.24
C PRO A 34 7.17 -7.59 -12.97
N LEU A 35 7.66 -6.47 -12.47
CA LEU A 35 8.87 -5.82 -12.96
C LEU A 35 10.08 -6.19 -12.09
N ALA A 36 11.27 -6.07 -12.66
CA ALA A 36 12.46 -5.89 -11.84
C ALA A 36 12.42 -4.48 -11.23
N PHE A 37 12.57 -4.39 -9.91
CA PHE A 37 12.58 -3.13 -9.19
C PHE A 37 13.62 -3.15 -8.06
N ASP A 38 13.99 -1.97 -7.57
CA ASP A 38 14.87 -1.85 -6.41
C ASP A 38 14.15 -2.27 -5.12
N ARG A 39 14.35 -3.53 -4.73
CA ARG A 39 13.79 -4.09 -3.49
C ARG A 39 14.33 -3.40 -2.24
N ALA A 40 15.60 -2.98 -2.26
CA ALA A 40 16.22 -2.34 -1.11
C ALA A 40 15.62 -0.95 -0.91
N GLY A 41 15.50 -0.17 -1.99
CA GLY A 41 14.83 1.13 -1.99
C GLY A 41 13.35 1.05 -1.57
N ALA A 42 12.59 0.11 -2.13
CA ALA A 42 11.19 -0.08 -1.75
C ALA A 42 11.03 -0.45 -0.26
N SER A 43 11.94 -1.27 0.26
CA SER A 43 11.95 -1.64 1.68
C SER A 43 12.40 -0.49 2.59
N ALA A 44 13.32 0.35 2.13
CA ALA A 44 13.71 1.56 2.85
C ALA A 44 12.55 2.55 2.93
N TYR A 45 11.80 2.73 1.83
CA TYR A 45 10.59 3.56 1.80
C TYR A 45 9.55 3.10 2.83
N LEU A 46 9.27 1.79 2.93
CA LEU A 46 8.33 1.28 3.93
C LEU A 46 8.77 1.60 5.37
N ARG A 47 10.05 1.41 5.68
CA ARG A 47 10.63 1.73 7.00
C ARG A 47 10.60 3.22 7.30
N GLU A 48 10.85 4.06 6.30
CA GLU A 48 10.75 5.51 6.43
C GLU A 48 9.33 5.91 6.85
N ARG A 49 8.30 5.35 6.19
CA ARG A 49 6.90 5.59 6.56
C ARG A 49 6.53 5.03 7.91
N GLU A 50 6.98 3.85 8.27
CA GLU A 50 6.78 3.30 9.61
C GLU A 50 7.34 4.23 10.71
N SER A 51 8.54 4.79 10.48
CA SER A 51 9.20 5.73 11.39
C SER A 51 8.71 7.18 11.29
N GLY A 52 7.81 7.46 10.34
CA GLY A 52 7.33 8.81 10.05
C GLY A 52 6.53 9.42 11.18
N THR A 53 6.45 10.75 11.21
CA THR A 53 5.63 11.47 12.19
C THR A 53 4.15 11.11 11.97
N TYR A 54 3.47 10.72 13.05
CA TYR A 54 2.06 10.33 13.03
C TYR A 54 1.18 11.39 12.34
N LEU A 55 0.33 10.94 11.41
CA LEU A 55 -0.54 11.76 10.55
C LEU A 55 0.14 12.76 9.61
N GLN A 56 1.47 12.73 9.50
CA GLN A 56 2.24 13.63 8.64
C GLN A 56 3.03 12.84 7.60
N ASP A 57 3.94 11.98 8.05
CA ASP A 57 4.89 11.26 7.19
C ASP A 57 4.73 9.74 7.24
N ASP A 58 3.73 9.26 7.97
CA ASP A 58 3.49 7.84 8.28
C ASP A 58 2.71 7.05 7.21
N THR A 59 2.34 7.73 6.12
CA THR A 59 1.43 7.17 5.11
C THR A 59 2.21 6.47 4.00
N VAL A 60 1.99 5.17 3.87
CA VAL A 60 2.36 4.34 2.72
C VAL A 60 1.34 4.56 1.60
N CYS A 61 1.82 4.99 0.43
CA CYS A 61 0.98 5.17 -0.75
C CYS A 61 1.09 3.94 -1.65
N ILE A 62 -0.05 3.33 -1.98
CA ILE A 62 -0.17 2.26 -2.95
C ILE A 62 -1.03 2.78 -4.11
N ARG A 63 -0.47 2.79 -5.31
CA ARG A 63 -1.23 3.13 -6.52
C ARG A 63 -1.53 1.87 -7.29
N LEU A 64 -2.80 1.67 -7.62
CA LEU A 64 -3.27 0.54 -8.40
C LEU A 64 -4.00 1.08 -9.65
N VAL A 65 -3.69 0.53 -10.81
CA VAL A 65 -4.44 0.78 -12.05
C VAL A 65 -4.97 -0.57 -12.51
N VAL A 66 -6.26 -0.63 -12.87
CA VAL A 66 -6.97 -1.86 -13.25
C VAL A 66 -7.78 -1.57 -14.52
N GLY A 67 -7.15 -1.49 -15.68
CA GLY A 67 -7.80 -0.99 -16.92
C GLY A 67 -7.36 0.43 -17.30
N ASP A 68 -7.69 0.87 -18.53
CA ASP A 68 -7.64 2.23 -19.13
C ASP A 68 -8.82 3.29 -19.03
N GLY A 69 -9.43 3.61 -17.88
CA GLY A 69 -10.86 4.01 -17.84
C GLY A 69 -11.22 4.87 -16.65
N PRO A 70 -12.34 5.61 -16.71
CA PRO A 70 -12.47 6.86 -15.96
C PRO A 70 -12.82 6.66 -14.48
N GLY A 71 -13.22 5.44 -14.10
CA GLY A 71 -13.53 5.13 -12.70
C GLY A 71 -12.33 5.45 -11.82
N HIS A 72 -12.58 5.94 -10.61
CA HIS A 72 -11.53 6.13 -9.62
C HIS A 72 -12.02 5.80 -8.21
N GLY A 73 -11.13 5.29 -7.37
CA GLY A 73 -11.44 4.94 -5.99
C GLY A 73 -10.30 5.29 -5.06
N ARG A 74 -10.63 5.57 -3.79
CA ARG A 74 -9.66 5.82 -2.73
C ARG A 74 -10.04 5.05 -1.47
N ALA A 75 -9.10 4.29 -0.91
CA ALA A 75 -9.28 3.60 0.36
C ALA A 75 -8.15 3.91 1.34
N TRP A 76 -8.44 3.82 2.64
CA TRP A 76 -7.49 3.99 3.73
C TRP A 76 -7.46 2.73 4.59
N GLY A 77 -6.27 2.28 4.95
CA GLY A 77 -6.07 1.17 5.87
C GLY A 77 -4.86 1.41 6.76
N CYS A 78 -4.39 0.36 7.40
CA CYS A 78 -3.17 0.36 8.18
C CYS A 78 -2.47 -1.00 8.07
N ASP A 79 -1.20 -1.09 8.44
CA ASP A 79 -0.51 -2.38 8.52
C ASP A 79 -1.11 -3.27 9.62
N LEU A 80 -0.92 -4.58 9.45
CA LEU A 80 -1.28 -5.57 10.44
C LEU A 80 -0.07 -5.83 11.33
N SER A 81 -0.08 -5.29 12.54
CA SER A 81 1.03 -5.42 13.49
C SER A 81 0.81 -6.53 14.51
N ASP A 82 1.89 -7.06 15.09
CA ASP A 82 1.82 -8.03 16.20
C ASP A 82 1.01 -7.50 17.39
N GLN A 83 1.03 -6.18 17.61
CA GLN A 83 0.22 -5.53 18.63
C GLN A 83 -1.28 -5.64 18.33
N TYR A 84 -1.68 -5.50 17.06
CA TYR A 84 -3.06 -5.73 16.64
C TYR A 84 -3.50 -7.18 16.86
N ILE A 85 -2.62 -8.15 16.56
CA ILE A 85 -2.88 -9.57 16.81
C ILE A 85 -3.08 -9.81 18.31
N ARG A 86 -2.17 -9.32 19.17
CA ARG A 86 -2.28 -9.48 20.62
C ARG A 86 -3.58 -8.89 21.20
N ILE A 87 -3.99 -7.71 20.73
CA ILE A 87 -5.22 -7.05 21.20
C ILE A 87 -6.48 -7.87 20.87
N ASN A 88 -6.51 -8.53 19.71
CA ASN A 88 -7.70 -9.27 19.26
C ASN A 88 -7.63 -10.79 19.55
N ALA A 89 -6.45 -11.35 19.80
CA ALA A 89 -6.28 -12.78 20.10
C ALA A 89 -6.76 -13.17 21.51
N ASP A 90 -6.86 -12.19 22.43
CA ASP A 90 -7.41 -12.40 23.78
C ASP A 90 -8.94 -12.32 23.82
N TYR A 91 -9.60 -12.02 22.69
CA TYR A 91 -11.05 -12.13 22.54
C TYR A 91 -11.39 -13.40 21.76
N THR A 92 -12.00 -14.37 22.43
CA THR A 92 -12.74 -15.44 21.75
C THR A 92 -13.90 -14.80 20.97
N THR A 93 -13.83 -14.81 19.64
CA THR A 93 -14.93 -14.46 18.72
C THR A 93 -15.75 -15.69 18.34
#